data_AF-A0A2E8U551-F1
#
_entry.id   AF-A0A2E8U551-F1
#
_cell.length_a   1.000
_cell.length_b   1.000
_cell.length_c   1.000
_cell.angle_alpha   90.00
_cell.angle_beta   90.00
_cell.angle_gamma   90.00
#
_symmetry.space_group_name_H-M   'P 1'
#
loop_
_entity.id
_entity.type
_entity.pdbx_description
1 polymer ?
#
loop_
_entity_poly.entity_id
_entity_poly.type
_entity_poly.pdbx_seq_one_letter_code
_entity_poly.pdbx_strand_id
1 'polypeptide(L)'
;MESTEETGWLNNRIGDLFYLLHVAITLFCAFAWLGPDEWMWWGVFILYGATEILWLLRDDYCIITDIERYFRGIPRPDTHLEQNFIRRLIATIFRIDISPENARILTRTWGRLGWLIATLRLFVI
;
A
#
# COMPACT_ATOMS: atom_id res chain seq x y z
N MET A 1 4.19 -23.77 21.66
CA MET A 1 4.27 -22.61 20.74
C MET A 1 5.49 -22.88 19.87
N GLU A 2 5.21 -23.42 18.68
CA GLU A 2 6.14 -24.25 17.91
C GLU A 2 6.87 -23.42 16.85
N SER A 3 8.20 -23.59 16.82
CA SER A 3 9.22 -23.09 15.89
C SER A 3 8.95 -21.77 15.16
N THR A 4 9.57 -20.69 15.64
CA THR A 4 10.15 -19.67 14.77
C THR A 4 11.18 -20.36 13.86
N GLU A 5 10.74 -20.97 12.76
CA GLU A 5 11.65 -21.31 11.68
C GLU A 5 12.36 -20.01 11.29
N GLU A 6 13.69 -19.99 11.38
CA GLU A 6 14.48 -18.99 10.67
C GLU A 6 14.03 -19.04 9.21
N THR A 7 13.22 -18.09 8.79
CA THR A 7 12.86 -17.98 7.38
C THR A 7 14.15 -17.88 6.59
N GLY A 8 14.34 -18.81 5.66
CA GLY A 8 15.58 -18.89 4.90
C GLY A 8 15.93 -17.54 4.26
N TRP A 9 17.22 -17.25 4.11
CA TRP A 9 17.70 -15.97 3.55
C TRP A 9 16.96 -15.55 2.26
N LEU A 10 16.66 -16.53 1.39
CA LEU A 10 15.90 -16.29 0.15
C LEU A 10 14.48 -15.79 0.40
N ASN A 11 13.76 -16.36 1.37
CA ASN A 11 12.40 -15.94 1.71
C ASN A 11 12.39 -14.51 2.25
N ASN A 12 13.38 -14.14 3.07
CA ASN A 12 13.53 -12.78 3.54
C ASN A 12 13.79 -11.79 2.40
N ARG A 13 14.59 -12.16 1.39
CA ARG A 13 14.82 -11.33 0.19
C ARG A 13 13.56 -11.15 -0.65
N ILE A 14 12.76 -12.21 -0.79
CA ILE A 14 11.47 -12.11 -1.49
C ILE A 14 10.51 -11.22 -0.69
N GLY A 15 10.47 -11.35 0.64
CA GLY A 15 9.72 -10.45 1.51
C GLY A 15 10.13 -8.99 1.35
N ASP A 16 11.43 -8.70 1.30
CA ASP A 16 11.95 -7.35 1.06
C ASP A 16 11.53 -6.81 -0.31
N LEU A 17 11.51 -7.64 -1.35
CA LEU A 17 11.03 -7.26 -2.68
C LEU A 17 9.56 -6.83 -2.66
N PHE A 18 8.68 -7.61 -2.02
CA PHE A 18 7.26 -7.25 -1.90
C PHE A 18 7.05 -6.00 -1.05
N TYR A 19 7.84 -5.83 0.02
CA TYR A 19 7.83 -4.60 0.82
C TYR A 19 8.20 -3.38 -0.04
N LEU A 20 9.30 -3.44 -0.78
CA LEU A 20 9.76 -2.36 -1.65
C LEU A 20 8.77 -2.08 -2.78
N LEU A 21 8.19 -3.11 -3.38
CA LEU A 21 7.13 -2.97 -4.38
C LEU A 21 5.92 -2.25 -3.80
N HIS A 22 5.50 -2.61 -2.58
CA HIS A 22 4.39 -1.94 -1.91
C HIS A 22 4.70 -0.46 -1.66
N VAL A 23 5.93 -0.14 -1.21
CA VAL A 23 6.38 1.25 -1.02
C VAL A 23 6.35 2.00 -2.36
N ALA A 24 6.87 1.42 -3.43
CA ALA A 24 6.91 2.04 -4.74
C ALA A 24 5.49 2.35 -5.27
N ILE A 25 4.57 1.38 -5.22
CA ILE A 25 3.17 1.57 -5.63
C ILE A 25 2.50 2.63 -4.75
N THR A 26 2.73 2.60 -3.44
CA THR A 26 2.15 3.57 -2.50
C THR A 26 2.59 4.99 -2.84
N LEU A 27 3.90 5.22 -3.01
CA LEU A 27 4.45 6.53 -3.37
C LEU A 27 3.99 6.96 -4.76
N PHE A 28 3.91 6.03 -5.71
CA PHE A 28 3.40 6.31 -7.04
C PHE A 28 1.94 6.79 -6.97
N CYS A 29 1.05 6.05 -6.32
CA CYS A 29 -0.35 6.48 -6.13
C CYS A 29 -0.46 7.79 -5.33
N ALA A 30 0.46 8.05 -4.40
CA ALA A 30 0.45 9.26 -3.59
C ALA A 30 0.84 10.52 -4.38
N PHE A 31 1.71 10.43 -5.39
CA PHE A 31 2.31 11.60 -6.04
C PHE A 31 2.19 11.65 -7.57
N ALA A 32 2.02 10.53 -8.26
CA ALA A 32 2.09 10.49 -9.72
C ALA A 32 0.95 11.26 -10.41
N TRP A 33 -0.17 11.49 -9.73
CA TRP A 33 -1.26 12.33 -10.22
C TRP A 33 -0.89 13.83 -10.32
N LEU A 34 0.16 14.28 -9.62
CA LEU A 34 0.74 15.62 -9.77
C LEU A 34 1.67 15.73 -10.99
N GLY A 35 2.09 14.59 -11.54
CA GLY A 35 3.03 14.53 -12.66
C GLY A 35 2.48 15.16 -13.95
N PRO A 36 3.37 15.52 -14.89
CA PRO A 36 2.98 16.16 -16.15
C PRO A 36 2.57 15.15 -17.24
N ASP A 37 2.96 13.88 -17.11
CA ASP A 37 2.83 12.91 -18.19
C ASP A 37 1.57 12.02 -18.06
N GLU A 38 0.92 11.72 -19.18
CA GLU A 38 -0.31 10.92 -19.22
C GLU A 38 -0.16 9.51 -18.62
N TRP A 39 0.98 8.85 -18.84
CA TRP A 39 1.23 7.51 -18.31
C TRP A 39 1.20 7.49 -16.77
N MET A 40 1.53 8.61 -16.12
CA MET A 40 1.47 8.75 -14.67
C MET A 40 0.01 8.73 -14.19
N TRP A 41 -0.87 9.45 -14.90
CA TRP A 41 -2.30 9.51 -14.57
C TRP A 41 -2.98 8.17 -14.85
N TRP A 42 -2.69 7.53 -15.98
CA TRP A 42 -3.16 6.17 -16.27
C TRP A 42 -2.71 5.17 -15.20
N GLY A 43 -1.45 5.27 -14.78
CA GLY A 43 -0.91 4.46 -13.70
C GLY A 43 -1.70 4.65 -12.40
N VAL A 44 -1.96 5.90 -11.97
CA VAL A 44 -2.75 6.17 -10.76
C VAL A 44 -4.18 5.67 -10.92
N PHE A 45 -4.81 5.94 -12.06
CA PHE A 45 -6.18 5.54 -12.35
C PHE A 45 -6.37 4.01 -12.21
N ILE A 46 -5.46 3.25 -12.83
CA ILE A 46 -5.50 1.78 -12.82
C ILE A 46 -5.09 1.23 -11.44
N LEU A 47 -3.94 1.65 -10.90
CA LEU A 47 -3.39 1.08 -9.68
C LEU A 47 -4.25 1.41 -8.46
N TYR A 48 -4.66 2.68 -8.30
CA TYR A 48 -5.50 3.06 -7.18
C TYR A 48 -6.93 2.52 -7.34
N GLY A 49 -7.47 2.52 -8.56
CA GLY A 49 -8.77 1.90 -8.84
C GLY A 49 -8.80 0.41 -8.50
N ALA A 50 -7.77 -0.34 -8.91
CA ALA A 50 -7.61 -1.74 -8.55
C ALA A 50 -7.45 -1.94 -7.03
N THR A 51 -6.77 -1.01 -6.35
CA THR A 51 -6.60 -1.05 -4.89
C THR A 51 -7.92 -0.86 -4.15
N GLU A 52 -8.78 0.08 -4.56
CA GLU A 52 -10.12 0.25 -3.96
C GLU A 52 -11.00 -0.98 -4.20
N ILE A 53 -10.96 -1.58 -5.40
CA ILE A 53 -11.66 -2.85 -5.69
C ILE A 53 -11.14 -3.97 -4.79
N LEU A 54 -9.82 -4.09 -4.65
CA LEU A 54 -9.20 -5.10 -3.79
C LEU A 54 -9.62 -4.92 -2.33
N TRP A 55 -9.62 -3.69 -1.82
CA TRP A 55 -10.06 -3.38 -0.47
C TRP A 55 -11.53 -3.70 -0.25
N LEU A 56 -12.39 -3.43 -1.24
CA LEU A 56 -13.80 -3.79 -1.19
C LEU A 56 -14.00 -5.32 -1.12
N LEU A 57 -13.18 -6.11 -1.81
CA LEU A 57 -13.30 -7.56 -1.88
C LEU A 57 -12.60 -8.31 -0.75
N ARG A 58 -11.65 -7.67 -0.05
CA ARG A 58 -10.80 -8.31 0.96
C ARG A 58 -10.86 -7.61 2.31
N ASP A 59 -11.95 -6.93 2.65
CA ASP A 59 -12.12 -6.24 3.95
C ASP A 59 -10.93 -5.32 4.28
N ASP A 60 -10.49 -4.53 3.31
CA ASP A 60 -9.37 -3.58 3.40
C ASP A 60 -7.98 -4.18 3.60
N TYR A 61 -7.81 -5.50 3.50
CA TYR A 61 -6.50 -6.12 3.52
C TYR A 61 -5.74 -5.89 2.21
N CYS A 62 -4.47 -5.50 2.30
CA CYS A 62 -3.58 -5.41 1.15
C CYS A 62 -2.91 -6.77 0.87
N ILE A 63 -3.09 -7.26 -0.35
CA ILE A 63 -2.51 -8.53 -0.81
C ILE A 63 -0.98 -8.50 -0.82
N ILE A 64 -0.37 -7.35 -1.12
CA ILE A 64 1.09 -7.22 -1.17
C ILE A 64 1.68 -7.38 0.24
N THR A 65 1.04 -6.78 1.25
CA THR A 65 1.42 -6.97 2.66
C THR A 65 1.20 -8.41 3.12
N ASP A 66 0.12 -9.07 2.68
CA ASP A 66 -0.12 -10.48 3.01
C ASP A 66 1.00 -11.38 2.44
N ILE A 67 1.42 -11.13 1.20
CA ILE A 67 2.52 -11.87 0.55
C ILE A 67 3.85 -11.60 1.27
N GLU A 68 4.15 -10.32 1.59
CA GLU A 68 5.33 -9.97 2.39
C GLU A 68 5.38 -10.78 3.70
N ARG A 69 4.27 -10.79 4.44
CA ARG A 69 4.15 -11.50 5.72
C ARG A 69 4.27 -13.01 5.56
N TYR A 70 3.67 -13.57 4.52
CA TYR A 70 3.78 -14.99 4.18
C TYR A 70 5.25 -15.42 4.02
N PHE A 71 6.03 -14.68 3.22
CA PHE A 71 7.46 -14.97 3.05
C PHE A 71 8.29 -14.74 4.32
N ARG A 72 7.86 -13.82 5.20
CA ARG A 72 8.50 -13.59 6.50
C ARG A 72 8.04 -14.56 7.60
N GLY A 73 7.12 -15.47 7.33
CA GLY A 73 6.56 -16.38 8.34
C GLY A 73 5.74 -15.66 9.42
N ILE A 74 5.27 -14.45 9.13
CA ILE A 74 4.47 -13.64 10.05
C ILE A 74 2.99 -13.95 9.82
N PRO A 75 2.23 -14.37 10.83
CA PRO A 75 0.81 -14.63 10.66
C PRO A 75 0.05 -13.38 10.21
N ARG A 76 -1.03 -13.60 9.46
CA ARG A 76 -1.97 -12.54 9.09
C ARG A 76 -2.60 -12.00 10.38
N PRO A 77 -2.66 -10.67 10.56
CA PRO A 77 -3.25 -10.11 11.77
C PRO A 77 -4.76 -10.34 11.79
N ASP A 78 -5.37 -10.27 12.98
CA ASP A 78 -6.81 -10.47 13.17
C ASP A 78 -7.63 -9.30 12.58
N THR A 79 -7.01 -8.11 12.48
CA THR A 79 -7.63 -6.91 11.90
C THR A 79 -6.78 -6.30 10.76
N HIS A 80 -7.43 -5.69 9.77
CA HIS A 80 -6.75 -4.98 8.67
C HIS A 80 -5.99 -3.75 9.16
N LEU A 81 -6.47 -3.12 10.24
CA LEU A 81 -5.81 -1.98 10.89
C LEU A 81 -4.43 -2.37 11.42
N GLU A 82 -4.24 -3.62 11.82
CA GLU A 82 -2.96 -4.16 12.28
C GLU A 82 -1.97 -4.49 11.15
N GLN A 83 -2.39 -4.50 9.88
CA GLN A 83 -1.43 -4.60 8.77
C GLN A 83 -0.47 -3.40 8.75
N ASN A 84 -0.92 -2.22 9.22
CA ASN A 84 -0.12 -1.03 9.59
C ASN A 84 0.95 -0.57 8.59
N PHE A 85 0.88 -0.98 7.32
CA PHE A 85 1.93 -0.68 6.34
C PHE A 85 2.16 0.83 6.18
N ILE A 86 1.09 1.60 5.97
CA ILE A 86 1.18 3.06 5.80
C ILE A 86 1.65 3.74 7.09
N ARG A 87 1.15 3.32 8.26
CA ARG A 87 1.62 3.84 9.56
C ARG A 87 3.12 3.62 9.72
N ARG A 88 3.63 2.41 9.45
CA ARG A 88 5.07 2.11 9.50
C ARG A 88 5.85 2.96 8.50
N LEU A 89 5.33 3.13 7.29
CA LEU A 89 5.97 3.95 6.26
C LEU A 89 6.06 5.42 6.69
N ILE A 90 4.97 6.01 7.21
CA ILE A 90 4.95 7.38 7.72
C ILE A 90 5.92 7.54 8.90
N ALA A 91 5.89 6.61 9.86
CA ALA A 91 6.82 6.63 10.99
C ALA A 91 8.28 6.53 10.53
N THR A 92 8.56 5.75 9.48
CA THR A 92 9.92 5.60 8.94
C THR A 92 10.40 6.89 8.24
N ILE A 93 9.54 7.51 7.41
CA ILE A 93 9.92 8.68 6.62
C ILE A 93 9.91 9.97 7.45
N PHE A 94 8.84 10.18 8.23
CA PHE A 94 8.58 11.44 8.92
C PHE A 94 8.85 11.37 10.43
N ARG A 95 9.11 10.18 10.99
CA ARG A 95 9.25 9.96 12.45
C ARG A 95 8.02 10.41 13.25
N ILE A 96 6.84 10.35 12.63
CA ILE A 96 5.55 10.67 13.25
C ILE A 96 4.81 9.37 13.49
N ASP A 97 4.32 9.17 14.72
CA ASP A 97 3.39 8.09 15.02
C ASP A 97 1.95 8.58 14.89
N ILE A 98 1.17 7.93 14.02
CA ILE A 98 -0.23 8.24 13.73
C ILE A 98 -1.05 7.01 14.09
N SER A 99 -2.25 7.21 14.64
CA SER A 99 -3.16 6.08 14.89
C SER A 99 -3.51 5.34 13.59
N PRO A 100 -3.70 4.00 13.63
CA PRO A 100 -4.04 3.22 12.45
C PRO A 100 -5.29 3.72 11.72
N GLU A 101 -6.30 4.18 12.47
CA GLU A 101 -7.54 4.75 11.92
C GLU A 101 -7.28 6.03 11.14
N ASN A 102 -6.47 6.93 11.71
CA ASN A 102 -6.11 8.19 11.05
C ASN A 102 -5.25 7.94 9.81
N ALA A 103 -4.31 6.99 9.88
CA ALA A 103 -3.51 6.60 8.72
C ALA A 103 -4.40 6.04 7.58
N ARG A 104 -5.42 5.24 7.91
CA ARG A 104 -6.39 4.74 6.94
C ARG A 104 -7.21 5.86 6.31
N ILE A 105 -7.77 6.76 7.13
CA ILE A 105 -8.56 7.91 6.65
C ILE A 105 -7.69 8.77 5.72
N LEU A 106 -6.47 9.10 6.14
CA LEU A 106 -5.53 9.88 5.34
C LEU A 106 -5.25 9.21 3.99
N THR A 107 -4.90 7.92 4.01
CA THR A 107 -4.57 7.16 2.79
C THR A 107 -5.74 7.14 1.80
N ARG A 108 -6.96 6.89 2.30
CA ARG A 108 -8.15 6.85 1.45
C ARG A 108 -8.52 8.21 0.90
N THR A 109 -8.53 9.24 1.74
CA THR A 109 -8.86 10.59 1.30
C THR A 109 -7.83 11.09 0.27
N TRP A 110 -6.54 10.89 0.54
CA TRP A 110 -5.47 11.30 -0.36
C TRP A 110 -5.50 10.53 -1.67
N GLY A 111 -5.66 9.21 -1.60
CA GLY A 111 -5.73 8.35 -2.77
C GLY A 111 -6.95 8.62 -3.64
N ARG A 112 -8.13 8.82 -3.05
CA ARG A 112 -9.35 9.19 -3.80
C ARG A 112 -9.23 10.55 -4.46
N LEU A 113 -8.61 11.52 -3.78
CA LEU A 113 -8.33 12.83 -4.37
C LEU A 113 -7.40 12.68 -5.58
N GLY A 114 -6.30 11.94 -5.42
CA GLY A 114 -5.35 11.69 -6.51
C GLY A 114 -5.99 10.96 -7.69
N TRP A 115 -6.83 9.96 -7.42
CA TRP A 115 -7.57 9.23 -8.44
C TRP A 115 -8.60 10.11 -9.16
N LEU A 116 -9.33 10.95 -8.44
CA LEU A 116 -10.27 11.91 -9.04
C LEU A 116 -9.54 12.90 -9.96
N ILE A 117 -8.42 13.45 -9.51
CA ILE A 117 -7.63 14.39 -10.32
C ILE A 117 -7.05 13.70 -11.55
N ALA A 118 -6.51 12.49 -11.42
CA ALA A 118 -6.04 11.69 -12.55
C ALA A 118 -7.17 11.41 -13.55
N THR A 119 -8.37 11.05 -13.06
CA THR A 119 -9.55 10.83 -13.91
C THR A 119 -9.94 12.10 -14.66
N LEU A 120 -9.98 13.26 -13.99
CA LEU A 120 -10.29 14.54 -14.62
C LEU A 120 -9.28 14.91 -15.71
N ARG A 121 -7.98 14.69 -15.46
CA ARG A 121 -6.92 14.93 -16.43
C ARG A 121 -6.87 13.96 -17.60
N LEU A 122 -7.44 12.77 -17.46
CA LEU A 122 -7.47 11.78 -18.54
C LEU A 122 -8.67 11.95 -19.46
N PHE A 123 -9.81 12.40 -18.93
CA PHE A 123 -11.08 12.32 -19.64
C PHE A 123 -11.80 13.66 -19.80
N VAL A 124 -11.31 14.75 -19.20
CA VAL A 124 -11.99 16.05 -19.20
C VAL A 124 -11.09 17.20 -19.61
N ILE A 125 -9.90 17.31 -19.00
CA ILE A 125 -8.90 18.35 -19.27
C ILE A 125 -7.90 17.81 -20.29
#